data_AF-A0A372F7I0-F1
#
_entry.id   AF-A0A372F7I0-F1
#
_cell.length_a   1.000
_cell.length_b   1.000
_cell.length_c   1.000
_cell.angle_alpha   90.00
_cell.angle_beta   90.00
_cell.angle_gamma   90.00
#
_symmetry.space_group_name_H-M   'P 1'
#
loop_
_entity.id
_entity.type
_entity.pdbx_description
1 polymer ?
#
loop_
_entity_poly.entity_id
_entity_poly.type
_entity_poly.pdbx_seq_one_letter_code
_entity_poly.pdbx_strand_id
1 'polypeptide(L)'
;MRFLPIIILSASLLEGLHAVAQTTTPNTVPSSVPTAKKRKAKDIIKDAIENGPVGVSGGPKLSAGASASGGVSSSALGSKEGSLATPNLNISSPEDAKKFATETLPDLGLKISKNFKKIKKELKSLKKEFNGRDYEGLKVEKQVLRQGSGSRLTYSEFYTLREYKQPDLYSRRLYWFDHKANRIVEGIGRDKERNDLMHGPYKKYLGDLLVEEGWYYMGTKHGRWEVYDKNYNLLNKEYYEKGFARDASITYYDESQKKIKEVLPRNYDKVTGEYFLFNESGTLAEQGMMDDSVKVGQWVEYYPTGNRRKKEVQYGKDCFDTAFESYTIREYDERGKMIFESPKVKKN
;
A
#
# COMPACT_ATOMS: atom_id res chain seq x y z
N MET A 1 -36.25 12.23 -55.36
CA MET A 1 -36.19 10.80 -54.95
C MET A 1 -35.64 10.80 -53.52
N ARG A 2 -36.41 10.99 -52.44
CA ARG A 2 -37.45 10.19 -51.76
C ARG A 2 -37.00 8.76 -51.35
N PHE A 3 -36.78 8.64 -50.03
CA PHE A 3 -36.81 7.47 -49.11
C PHE A 3 -35.70 6.41 -49.27
N LEU A 4 -35.13 5.72 -48.25
CA LEU A 4 -35.13 5.68 -46.77
C LEU A 4 -33.97 4.70 -46.38
N PRO A 5 -33.52 4.62 -45.11
CA PRO A 5 -32.42 3.77 -44.66
C PRO A 5 -32.84 2.32 -44.38
N ILE A 6 -31.88 1.39 -44.50
CA ILE A 6 -32.05 -0.02 -44.19
C ILE A 6 -32.02 -0.21 -42.68
N ILE A 7 -33.19 -0.55 -42.12
CA ILE A 7 -33.39 -1.05 -40.77
C ILE A 7 -33.30 -2.58 -40.83
N ILE A 8 -32.40 -3.19 -40.06
CA ILE A 8 -32.39 -4.63 -39.82
C ILE A 8 -32.99 -4.85 -38.43
N LEU A 9 -34.13 -5.55 -38.40
CA LEU A 9 -34.86 -5.99 -37.22
C LEU A 9 -35.30 -7.44 -37.46
N SER A 10 -35.51 -8.16 -36.35
CA SER A 10 -35.96 -9.57 -36.18
C SER A 10 -34.82 -10.57 -35.93
N ALA A 11 -34.94 -11.57 -35.05
CA ALA A 11 -36.12 -12.10 -34.38
C ALA A 11 -35.78 -12.67 -32.99
N SER A 12 -36.74 -12.49 -32.08
CA SER A 12 -36.86 -13.12 -30.77
C SER A 12 -37.19 -14.62 -30.89
N LEU A 13 -36.73 -15.44 -29.94
CA LEU A 13 -37.45 -16.65 -29.54
C LEU A 13 -37.54 -16.72 -28.02
N LEU A 14 -38.76 -16.92 -27.55
CA LEU A 14 -39.23 -16.98 -26.16
C LEU A 14 -39.39 -18.46 -25.74
N GLU A 15 -39.67 -18.66 -24.45
CA GLU A 15 -40.04 -19.89 -23.71
C GLU A 15 -38.88 -20.52 -22.90
N GLY A 16 -39.00 -20.80 -21.59
CA GLY A 16 -40.18 -20.80 -20.73
C GLY A 16 -39.84 -20.74 -19.23
N LEU A 17 -40.81 -20.23 -18.48
CA LEU A 17 -40.90 -20.21 -17.02
C LEU A 17 -41.40 -21.56 -16.50
N HIS A 18 -40.82 -22.05 -15.40
CA HIS A 18 -41.56 -22.84 -14.42
C HIS A 18 -41.28 -22.30 -13.01
N ALA A 19 -42.34 -21.81 -12.39
CA ALA A 19 -42.42 -21.44 -10.99
C ALA A 19 -42.62 -22.71 -10.13
N VAL A 20 -41.97 -22.77 -8.98
CA VAL A 20 -42.38 -23.63 -7.86
C VAL A 20 -42.34 -22.82 -6.57
N ALA A 21 -43.39 -23.01 -5.79
CA ALA A 21 -43.90 -22.18 -4.72
C ALA A 21 -43.11 -22.21 -3.40
N GLN A 22 -43.41 -21.19 -2.59
CA GLN A 22 -42.99 -21.00 -1.21
C GLN A 22 -43.62 -22.03 -0.26
N THR A 23 -42.83 -22.51 0.70
CA THR A 23 -43.32 -23.03 1.99
C THR A 23 -42.43 -22.53 3.13
N THR A 24 -43.10 -22.13 4.20
CA THR A 24 -42.68 -21.41 5.41
C THR A 24 -41.96 -22.28 6.45
N THR A 25 -40.84 -21.76 7.03
CA THR A 25 -40.30 -21.83 8.43
C THR A 25 -40.25 -23.16 9.22
N PRO A 26 -39.28 -23.42 10.14
CA PRO A 26 -38.74 -22.44 11.11
C PRO A 26 -37.23 -22.51 11.48
N ASN A 27 -36.83 -21.46 12.22
CA ASN A 27 -35.60 -21.22 12.99
C ASN A 27 -34.73 -22.43 13.36
N THR A 28 -33.42 -22.31 13.10
CA THR A 28 -32.37 -22.95 13.91
C THR A 28 -31.14 -22.05 13.95
N VAL A 29 -30.74 -21.64 15.15
CA VAL A 29 -29.51 -20.90 15.47
C VAL A 29 -28.34 -21.89 15.52
N PRO A 30 -27.17 -21.59 14.94
CA PRO A 30 -25.92 -22.17 15.42
C PRO A 30 -25.05 -21.07 16.04
N SER A 31 -24.86 -21.19 17.35
CA SER A 31 -23.76 -20.56 18.08
C SER A 31 -22.43 -21.18 17.61
N SER A 32 -21.50 -20.37 17.14
CA SER A 32 -20.08 -20.68 17.33
C SER A 32 -19.26 -19.39 17.42
N VAL A 33 -18.66 -19.19 18.58
CA VAL A 33 -17.65 -18.17 18.83
C VAL A 33 -16.40 -18.55 18.04
N PRO A 34 -15.86 -17.71 17.14
CA PRO A 34 -14.56 -17.99 16.55
C PRO A 34 -13.49 -17.76 17.62
N THR A 35 -12.93 -18.87 18.11
CA THR A 35 -11.75 -18.86 18.98
C THR A 35 -10.57 -18.24 18.23
N ALA A 36 -9.92 -17.26 18.87
CA ALA A 36 -8.72 -16.62 18.36
C ALA A 36 -7.64 -17.68 18.07
N LYS A 37 -7.27 -17.84 16.80
CA LYS A 37 -6.13 -18.67 16.42
C LYS A 37 -4.87 -18.11 17.08
N LYS A 38 -4.23 -18.92 17.94
CA LYS A 38 -2.93 -18.61 18.54
C LYS A 38 -1.93 -18.22 17.43
N ARG A 39 -1.29 -17.07 17.60
CA ARG A 39 -0.22 -16.56 16.72
C ARG A 39 0.85 -17.64 16.52
N LYS A 40 1.26 -17.86 15.26
CA LYS A 40 2.30 -18.85 14.97
C LYS A 40 3.64 -18.27 15.39
N ALA A 41 4.51 -19.10 15.98
CA ALA A 41 5.84 -18.69 16.46
C ALA A 41 6.70 -17.98 15.39
N LYS A 42 6.45 -18.26 14.10
CA LYS A 42 7.09 -17.57 12.96
C LYS A 42 6.83 -16.06 12.92
N ASP A 43 5.65 -15.62 13.35
CA ASP A 43 5.22 -14.22 13.27
C ASP A 43 5.81 -13.43 14.46
N ILE A 44 5.88 -14.07 15.64
CA ILE A 44 6.53 -13.53 16.85
C ILE A 44 8.04 -13.36 16.65
N ILE A 45 8.69 -14.30 15.95
CA ILE A 45 10.13 -14.24 15.68
C ILE A 45 10.47 -13.20 14.60
N LYS A 46 9.58 -13.00 13.62
CA LYS A 46 9.75 -11.96 12.60
C LYS A 46 9.69 -10.56 13.24
N ASP A 47 8.73 -10.34 14.15
CA ASP A 47 8.59 -9.08 14.87
C ASP A 47 9.77 -8.81 15.81
N ALA A 48 10.29 -9.84 16.51
CA ALA A 48 11.44 -9.70 17.39
C ALA A 48 12.78 -9.43 16.66
N ILE A 49 12.90 -9.85 15.39
CA ILE A 49 14.11 -9.63 14.56
C ILE A 49 14.06 -8.28 13.85
N GLU A 50 12.88 -7.82 13.43
CA GLU A 50 12.73 -6.56 12.71
C GLU A 50 12.52 -5.35 13.64
N ASN A 51 11.93 -5.54 14.83
CA ASN A 51 11.63 -4.49 15.80
C ASN A 51 12.19 -4.85 17.20
N GLY A 52 13.50 -4.72 17.40
CA GLY A 52 14.08 -4.80 18.75
C GLY A 52 13.32 -3.90 19.75
N PRO A 53 13.28 -4.23 21.06
CA PRO A 53 12.33 -3.63 21.99
C PRO A 53 12.47 -2.11 22.06
N VAL A 54 11.40 -1.40 21.71
CA VAL A 54 11.21 0.00 22.07
C VAL A 54 11.03 0.04 23.58
N GLY A 55 12.03 0.57 24.28
CA GLY A 55 11.96 0.80 25.72
C GLY A 55 10.75 1.68 26.04
N VAL A 56 9.78 1.11 26.75
CA VAL A 56 8.77 1.89 27.45
C VAL A 56 9.44 2.42 28.71
N SER A 57 9.95 3.65 28.66
CA SER A 57 10.26 4.44 29.85
C SER A 57 9.56 5.80 29.76
N GLY A 58 8.76 6.11 30.78
CA GLY A 58 8.29 7.47 31.04
C GLY A 58 6.80 7.74 30.86
N GLY A 59 5.94 7.10 31.66
CA GLY A 59 4.69 7.72 32.11
C GLY A 59 4.94 8.57 33.37
N PRO A 60 4.29 9.74 33.54
CA PRO A 60 4.67 10.71 34.55
C PRO A 60 4.34 10.27 35.98
N LYS A 61 5.29 10.52 36.89
CA LYS A 61 5.15 10.43 38.35
C LYS A 61 4.04 11.38 38.81
N LEU A 62 2.99 10.83 39.43
CA LEU A 62 2.13 11.57 40.34
C LEU A 62 2.92 11.84 41.63
N SER A 63 2.92 13.12 42.04
CA SER A 63 3.56 13.63 43.25
C SER A 63 2.83 13.19 44.52
N ALA A 64 3.64 12.98 45.55
CA ALA A 64 3.26 12.57 46.90
C ALA A 64 2.31 13.55 47.60
N GLY A 65 1.38 12.98 48.38
CA GLY A 65 0.78 13.61 49.55
C GLY A 65 1.26 12.86 50.80
N ALA A 66 1.83 13.61 51.74
CA ALA A 66 2.40 13.13 52.99
C ALA A 66 1.33 12.70 54.01
N SER A 67 1.63 11.70 54.84
CA SER A 67 1.11 11.57 56.22
C SER A 67 1.89 10.51 57.00
N ALA A 68 2.07 10.78 58.28
CA ALA A 68 2.99 10.16 59.23
C ALA A 68 2.37 9.04 60.09
N SER A 69 3.17 8.58 61.07
CA SER A 69 2.93 7.58 62.15
C SER A 69 3.09 6.12 61.71
N GLY A 70 3.75 5.21 62.43
CA GLY A 70 4.46 5.23 63.71
C GLY A 70 4.57 3.76 64.18
N GLY A 71 5.68 3.39 64.85
CA GLY A 71 5.65 2.31 65.85
C GLY A 71 6.14 0.89 65.46
N VAL A 72 7.27 0.56 66.11
CA VAL A 72 7.66 -0.70 66.78
C VAL A 72 8.06 -1.98 66.02
N SER A 73 9.13 -2.55 66.57
CA SER A 73 9.98 -3.66 66.18
C SER A 73 9.35 -5.05 66.30
N SER A 74 9.74 -5.98 65.41
CA SER A 74 10.00 -7.39 65.78
C SER A 74 10.79 -8.12 64.69
N SER A 75 11.82 -8.82 65.14
CA SER A 75 12.68 -9.78 64.44
C SER A 75 11.93 -10.93 63.75
N ALA A 76 12.39 -11.37 62.57
CA ALA A 76 12.62 -12.79 62.22
C ALA A 76 13.06 -12.97 60.75
N LEU A 77 14.20 -13.67 60.58
CA LEU A 77 14.47 -14.72 59.59
C LEU A 77 14.07 -14.52 58.11
N GLY A 78 15.09 -14.23 57.30
CA GLY A 78 15.50 -15.13 56.21
C GLY A 78 14.74 -15.08 54.88
N SER A 79 15.33 -14.41 53.89
CA SER A 79 15.53 -14.94 52.53
C SER A 79 16.43 -13.99 51.73
N LYS A 80 17.48 -14.56 51.12
CA LYS A 80 18.34 -13.87 50.15
C LYS A 80 17.53 -13.61 48.88
N GLU A 81 17.12 -12.37 48.63
CA GLU A 81 16.86 -11.90 47.27
C GLU A 81 18.15 -11.26 46.73
N GLY A 82 18.87 -12.04 45.93
CA GLY A 82 19.93 -11.49 45.08
C GLY A 82 19.28 -10.62 44.02
N SER A 83 19.54 -9.31 44.07
CA SER A 83 19.23 -8.39 42.99
C SER A 83 19.99 -8.83 41.73
N LEU A 84 19.32 -9.53 40.82
CA LEU A 84 19.83 -9.77 39.48
C LEU A 84 19.81 -8.45 38.73
N ALA A 85 20.99 -7.90 38.51
CA ALA A 85 21.21 -6.78 37.62
C ALA A 85 20.51 -7.03 36.28
N THR A 86 19.68 -6.08 35.85
CA THR A 86 19.08 -6.09 34.52
C THR A 86 20.20 -6.15 33.48
N PRO A 87 20.30 -7.20 32.64
CA PRO A 87 21.30 -7.24 31.60
C PRO A 87 20.99 -6.12 30.60
N ASN A 88 21.98 -5.32 30.28
CA ASN A 88 21.87 -4.30 29.24
C ASN A 88 21.84 -5.04 27.89
N LEU A 89 20.64 -5.27 27.34
CA LEU A 89 20.43 -6.11 26.14
C LEU A 89 20.59 -5.28 24.86
N ASN A 90 21.83 -5.04 24.47
CA ASN A 90 22.13 -4.47 23.17
C ASN A 90 22.24 -5.61 22.14
N ILE A 91 21.09 -6.08 21.64
CA ILE A 91 21.04 -7.15 20.62
C ILE A 91 21.22 -6.48 19.24
N SER A 92 22.45 -6.51 18.73
CA SER A 92 22.82 -5.85 17.48
C SER A 92 23.16 -6.83 16.36
N SER A 93 23.41 -8.09 16.73
CA SER A 93 23.82 -9.16 15.84
C SER A 93 22.94 -10.41 15.98
N PRO A 94 22.75 -11.19 14.89
CA PRO A 94 22.16 -12.54 14.96
C PRO A 94 22.87 -13.49 15.93
N GLU A 95 24.11 -13.18 16.31
CA GLU A 95 24.90 -13.94 17.29
C GLU A 95 24.53 -13.57 18.74
N ASP A 96 24.14 -12.31 18.98
CA ASP A 96 23.66 -11.83 20.28
C ASP A 96 22.28 -12.43 20.60
N ALA A 97 21.40 -12.48 19.60
CA ALA A 97 20.10 -13.10 19.70
C ALA A 97 20.20 -14.62 19.94
N LYS A 98 21.21 -15.27 19.34
CA LYS A 98 21.52 -16.68 19.57
C LYS A 98 22.01 -16.93 20.99
N LYS A 99 22.99 -16.17 21.47
CA LYS A 99 23.54 -16.29 22.83
C LYS A 99 22.43 -16.14 23.87
N PHE A 100 21.61 -15.10 23.75
CA PHE A 100 20.47 -14.87 24.64
C PHE A 100 19.50 -16.06 24.65
N ALA A 101 19.08 -16.55 23.48
CA ALA A 101 18.16 -17.69 23.37
C ALA A 101 18.74 -19.00 23.92
N THR A 102 20.05 -19.23 23.79
CA THR A 102 20.72 -20.42 24.35
C THR A 102 20.96 -20.31 25.85
N GLU A 103 21.20 -19.11 26.37
CA GLU A 103 21.52 -18.89 27.79
C GLU A 103 20.26 -18.86 28.67
N THR A 104 19.11 -18.40 28.14
CA THR A 104 17.89 -18.26 28.97
C THR A 104 16.95 -19.46 28.94
N LEU A 105 16.92 -20.29 27.88
CA LEU A 105 15.95 -21.39 27.72
C LEU A 105 16.51 -22.59 26.92
N PRO A 106 17.18 -23.56 27.57
CA PRO A 106 17.85 -24.68 26.88
C PRO A 106 16.91 -25.62 26.10
N ASP A 107 15.67 -25.82 26.57
CA ASP A 107 14.68 -26.73 25.95
C ASP A 107 14.03 -26.16 24.66
N LEU A 108 14.08 -24.83 24.47
CA LEU A 108 13.70 -24.18 23.21
C LEU A 108 14.84 -24.14 22.18
N GLY A 109 16.09 -24.34 22.61
CA GLY A 109 17.29 -24.26 21.77
C GLY A 109 17.30 -25.25 20.59
N LEU A 110 16.74 -26.45 20.76
CA LEU A 110 16.65 -27.47 19.69
C LEU A 110 15.56 -27.17 18.64
N LYS A 111 14.46 -26.51 19.03
CA LYS A 111 13.42 -26.05 18.08
C LYS A 111 13.85 -24.76 17.37
N ILE A 112 14.64 -23.92 18.03
CA ILE A 112 15.23 -22.72 17.45
C ILE A 112 16.34 -23.09 16.46
N SER A 113 17.16 -24.12 16.70
CA SER A 113 18.27 -24.49 15.80
C SER A 113 17.83 -24.98 14.41
N LYS A 114 16.75 -25.77 14.32
CA LYS A 114 16.15 -26.19 13.03
C LYS A 114 15.55 -25.01 12.27
N ASN A 115 14.94 -24.07 12.98
CA ASN A 115 14.45 -22.81 12.40
C ASN A 115 15.59 -21.85 12.07
N PHE A 116 16.73 -21.92 12.74
CA PHE A 116 17.86 -21.01 12.54
C PHE A 116 18.46 -21.11 11.15
N LYS A 117 18.59 -22.34 10.59
CA LYS A 117 19.09 -22.52 9.22
C LYS A 117 18.11 -21.97 8.18
N LYS A 118 16.79 -22.08 8.44
CA LYS A 118 15.72 -21.50 7.62
C LYS A 118 15.69 -19.97 7.72
N ILE A 119 15.73 -19.41 8.93
CA ILE A 119 15.84 -17.98 9.21
C ILE A 119 17.11 -17.41 8.57
N LYS A 120 18.25 -18.09 8.68
CA LYS A 120 19.50 -17.64 8.03
C LYS A 120 19.38 -17.64 6.51
N LYS A 121 18.65 -18.61 5.92
CA LYS A 121 18.38 -18.64 4.48
C LYS A 121 17.44 -17.50 4.06
N GLU A 122 16.38 -17.25 4.81
CA GLU A 122 15.41 -16.15 4.58
C GLU A 122 16.06 -14.78 4.80
N LEU A 123 16.89 -14.61 5.83
CA LEU A 123 17.66 -13.40 6.07
C LEU A 123 18.69 -13.16 4.95
N LYS A 124 19.27 -14.24 4.39
CA LYS A 124 20.18 -14.15 3.25
C LYS A 124 19.44 -13.77 1.96
N SER A 125 18.21 -14.25 1.75
CA SER A 125 17.38 -13.80 0.62
C SER A 125 16.91 -12.36 0.79
N LEU A 126 16.46 -11.96 1.98
CA LEU A 126 16.07 -10.58 2.29
C LEU A 126 17.26 -9.61 2.13
N LYS A 127 18.44 -9.96 2.65
CA LYS A 127 19.67 -9.15 2.45
C LYS A 127 20.12 -9.09 0.99
N LYS A 128 19.71 -10.06 0.17
CA LYS A 128 19.95 -10.06 -1.27
C LYS A 128 18.96 -9.13 -1.99
N GLU A 129 17.70 -9.11 -1.54
CA GLU A 129 16.66 -8.20 -2.06
C GLU A 129 16.94 -6.75 -1.67
N PHE A 130 17.39 -6.53 -0.43
CA PHE A 130 17.76 -5.21 0.07
C PHE A 130 18.80 -5.29 1.17
N ASN A 131 19.93 -4.63 0.96
CA ASN A 131 21.05 -4.62 1.89
C ASN A 131 21.11 -3.36 2.78
N GLY A 132 20.14 -2.45 2.66
CA GLY A 132 20.10 -1.18 3.38
C GLY A 132 20.90 -0.04 2.75
N ARG A 133 21.62 -0.29 1.65
CA ARG A 133 22.51 0.68 0.98
C ARG A 133 22.07 0.98 -0.45
N ASP A 134 21.56 -0.01 -1.15
CA ASP A 134 21.04 0.12 -2.50
C ASP A 134 19.82 -0.77 -2.73
N TYR A 135 19.02 -0.38 -3.71
CA TYR A 135 17.93 -1.17 -4.24
C TYR A 135 18.03 -1.12 -5.76
N GLU A 136 17.97 -2.27 -6.44
CA GLU A 136 18.14 -2.35 -7.90
C GLU A 136 19.40 -1.61 -8.42
N GLY A 137 20.49 -1.63 -7.63
CA GLY A 137 21.76 -0.98 -7.96
C GLY A 137 21.80 0.54 -7.77
N LEU A 138 20.74 1.17 -7.23
CA LEU A 138 20.71 2.59 -6.93
C LEU A 138 20.85 2.82 -5.43
N LYS A 139 21.76 3.72 -5.05
CA LYS A 139 22.02 4.03 -3.64
C LYS A 139 20.82 4.72 -3.01
N VAL A 140 20.50 4.31 -1.78
CA VAL A 140 19.40 4.83 -1.01
C VAL A 140 19.84 5.44 0.31
N GLU A 141 19.00 6.29 0.87
CA GLU A 141 19.12 6.85 2.20
C GLU A 141 17.85 6.55 3.01
N LYS A 142 18.03 6.10 4.25
CA LYS A 142 16.91 5.79 5.14
C LYS A 142 16.31 7.09 5.67
N GLN A 143 14.99 7.20 5.58
CA GLN A 143 14.20 8.29 6.10
C GLN A 143 13.15 7.77 7.09
N VAL A 144 12.79 8.63 8.03
CA VAL A 144 11.78 8.32 9.04
C VAL A 144 10.87 9.53 9.20
N LEU A 145 9.57 9.29 9.15
CA LEU A 145 8.55 10.32 9.30
C LEU A 145 7.62 9.97 10.47
N ARG A 146 7.46 10.93 11.39
CA ARG A 146 6.51 10.86 12.50
C ARG A 146 5.50 11.98 12.37
N GLN A 147 4.22 11.64 12.36
CA GLN A 147 3.13 12.61 12.22
C GLN A 147 1.99 12.31 13.19
N GLY A 148 1.36 13.36 13.71
CA GLY A 148 0.28 13.24 14.69
C GLY A 148 0.76 12.96 16.11
N SER A 149 -0.19 12.66 16.99
CA SER A 149 0.06 12.37 18.40
C SER A 149 -0.98 11.37 18.94
N GLY A 150 -0.66 10.72 20.05
CA GLY A 150 -1.54 9.75 20.71
C GLY A 150 -1.95 8.60 19.79
N SER A 151 -3.24 8.28 19.76
CA SER A 151 -3.81 7.18 18.97
C SER A 151 -3.79 7.41 17.45
N ARG A 152 -3.48 8.63 16.99
CA ARG A 152 -3.36 8.99 15.56
C ARG A 152 -1.90 9.14 15.11
N LEU A 153 -0.94 8.81 15.97
CA LEU A 153 0.47 8.83 15.63
C LEU A 153 0.73 7.87 14.46
N THR A 154 1.25 8.38 13.36
CA THR A 154 1.74 7.56 12.26
C THR A 154 3.25 7.63 12.20
N TYR A 155 3.88 6.47 12.12
CA TYR A 155 5.32 6.31 11.93
C TYR A 155 5.56 5.66 10.57
N SER A 156 6.31 6.31 9.69
CA SER A 156 6.69 5.77 8.39
C SER A 156 8.21 5.62 8.32
N GLU A 157 8.65 4.43 7.98
CA GLU A 157 10.04 4.11 7.66
C GLU A 157 10.14 3.86 6.16
N PHE A 158 11.03 4.59 5.48
CA PHE A 158 11.15 4.51 4.04
C PHE A 158 12.53 4.92 3.58
N TYR A 159 12.77 4.82 2.28
CA TYR A 159 14.04 5.13 1.67
C TYR A 159 13.86 6.09 0.50
N THR A 160 14.84 6.97 0.31
CA THR A 160 14.91 7.92 -0.81
C THR A 160 16.18 7.70 -1.61
N LEU A 161 16.20 8.13 -2.87
CA LEU A 161 17.42 8.12 -3.68
C LEU A 161 18.46 9.06 -3.10
N ARG A 162 19.68 8.56 -2.92
CA ARG A 162 20.82 9.39 -2.50
C ARG A 162 21.33 10.30 -3.62
N GLU A 163 21.27 9.81 -4.85
CA GLU A 163 21.67 10.55 -6.05
C GLU A 163 20.47 10.62 -6.98
N TYR A 164 20.02 11.83 -7.31
CA TYR A 164 18.87 12.04 -8.17
C TYR A 164 19.12 11.41 -9.55
N LYS A 165 18.15 10.60 -9.99
CA LYS A 165 18.04 10.14 -11.37
C LYS A 165 16.67 10.52 -11.91
N GLN A 166 16.63 10.86 -13.20
CA GLN A 166 15.37 11.21 -13.84
C GLN A 166 14.44 9.99 -13.83
N PRO A 167 13.22 10.11 -13.28
CA PRO A 167 12.21 9.06 -13.35
C PRO A 167 11.82 8.77 -14.80
N ASP A 168 11.20 7.62 -15.01
CA ASP A 168 10.68 7.25 -16.34
C ASP A 168 9.56 8.23 -16.78
N LEU A 169 9.53 8.54 -18.07
CA LEU A 169 8.60 9.52 -18.66
C LEU A 169 7.13 9.08 -18.49
N TYR A 170 6.88 7.78 -18.53
CA TYR A 170 5.53 7.21 -18.42
C TYR A 170 5.03 7.11 -16.98
N SER A 171 5.89 7.36 -15.99
CA SER A 171 5.52 7.32 -14.58
C SER A 171 4.55 8.46 -14.23
N ARG A 172 3.28 8.12 -14.02
CA ARG A 172 2.22 9.11 -13.72
C ARG A 172 2.12 9.45 -12.24
N ARG A 173 2.47 8.50 -11.38
CA ARG A 173 2.40 8.62 -9.92
C ARG A 173 3.78 8.47 -9.30
N LEU A 174 4.43 9.61 -9.13
CA LEU A 174 5.74 9.68 -8.47
C LEU A 174 5.57 10.17 -7.04
N TYR A 175 6.16 9.44 -6.11
CA TYR A 175 6.15 9.70 -4.69
C TYR A 175 7.49 10.32 -4.31
N TRP A 176 7.40 11.43 -3.59
CA TRP A 176 8.52 12.26 -3.15
C TRP A 176 8.42 12.50 -1.65
N PHE A 177 9.56 12.60 -0.99
CA PHE A 177 9.63 13.09 0.37
C PHE A 177 9.95 14.58 0.36
N ASP A 178 8.99 15.41 0.79
CA ASP A 178 9.16 16.85 0.94
C ASP A 178 9.74 17.12 2.33
N HIS A 179 11.03 17.50 2.38
CA HIS A 179 11.73 17.78 3.64
C HIS A 179 11.16 18.98 4.38
N LYS A 180 10.72 20.00 3.63
CA LYS A 180 10.19 21.25 4.22
C LYS A 180 8.82 21.03 4.83
N ALA A 181 7.95 20.32 4.11
CA ALA A 181 6.62 20.00 4.60
C ALA A 181 6.60 18.75 5.51
N ASN A 182 7.74 18.05 5.63
CA ASN A 182 7.92 16.81 6.37
C ASN A 182 6.77 15.82 6.09
N ARG A 183 6.59 15.49 4.81
CA ARG A 183 5.53 14.57 4.36
C ARG A 183 5.89 13.93 3.03
N ILE A 184 5.34 12.75 2.79
CA ILE A 184 5.38 12.12 1.47
C ILE A 184 4.29 12.75 0.61
N VAL A 185 4.64 13.16 -0.60
CA VAL A 185 3.75 13.80 -1.58
C VAL A 185 3.79 13.07 -2.91
N GLU A 186 2.66 13.03 -3.59
CA GLU A 186 2.57 12.54 -4.95
C GLU A 186 2.67 13.72 -5.95
N GLY A 187 3.28 13.48 -7.11
CA GLY A 187 3.26 14.40 -8.25
C GLY A 187 4.33 14.09 -9.30
N ILE A 188 4.04 14.39 -10.57
CA ILE A 188 4.90 14.06 -11.72
C ILE A 188 6.26 14.78 -11.66
N GLY A 189 6.31 15.99 -11.09
CA GLY A 189 7.53 16.76 -10.95
C GLY A 189 7.52 17.59 -9.67
N ARG A 190 8.67 17.63 -9.00
CA ARG A 190 8.90 18.40 -7.78
C ARG A 190 10.26 19.07 -7.83
N ASP A 191 10.43 20.08 -6.98
CA ASP A 191 11.70 20.76 -6.79
C ASP A 191 12.72 19.81 -6.14
N LYS A 192 13.82 19.55 -6.85
CA LYS A 192 14.85 18.57 -6.45
C LYS A 192 15.68 19.04 -5.27
N GLU A 193 15.70 20.35 -4.97
CA GLU A 193 16.46 20.88 -3.84
C GLU A 193 15.79 20.56 -2.50
N ARG A 194 14.47 20.33 -2.52
CA ARG A 194 13.64 20.17 -1.32
C ARG A 194 12.95 18.83 -1.23
N ASN A 195 12.93 18.07 -2.33
CA ASN A 195 12.19 16.83 -2.44
C ASN A 195 13.09 15.72 -2.94
N ASP A 196 13.13 14.63 -2.20
CA ASP A 196 13.83 13.43 -2.62
C ASP A 196 12.85 12.41 -3.17
N LEU A 197 13.27 11.71 -4.24
CA LEU A 197 12.44 10.69 -4.86
C LEU A 197 12.47 9.41 -4.03
N MET A 198 11.30 8.82 -3.78
CA MET A 198 11.17 7.60 -2.99
C MET A 198 11.80 6.40 -3.72
N HIS A 199 12.62 5.62 -3.03
CA HIS A 199 13.26 4.44 -3.61
C HIS A 199 13.72 3.45 -2.55
N GLY A 200 13.30 2.19 -2.65
CA GLY A 200 13.54 1.15 -1.66
C GLY A 200 12.27 0.78 -0.87
N PRO A 201 12.42 0.03 0.23
CA PRO A 201 11.28 -0.44 1.01
C PRO A 201 10.56 0.71 1.73
N TYR A 202 9.27 0.52 1.97
CA TYR A 202 8.39 1.44 2.68
C TYR A 202 7.53 0.66 3.66
N LYS A 203 7.43 1.18 4.89
CA LYS A 203 6.54 0.66 5.94
C LYS A 203 5.87 1.83 6.64
N LYS A 204 4.57 1.70 6.91
CA LYS A 204 3.80 2.66 7.69
C LYS A 204 3.11 1.97 8.83
N TYR A 205 3.19 2.60 9.99
CA TYR A 205 2.64 2.15 11.24
C TYR A 205 1.66 3.19 11.78
N LEU A 206 0.59 2.73 12.41
CA LEU A 206 -0.32 3.54 13.23
C LEU A 206 -0.11 3.14 14.69
N GLY A 207 0.60 3.98 15.45
CA GLY A 207 1.25 3.55 16.68
C GLY A 207 2.27 2.45 16.37
N ASP A 208 2.09 1.28 16.99
CA ASP A 208 2.97 0.12 16.80
C ASP A 208 2.46 -0.87 15.75
N LEU A 209 1.29 -0.61 15.17
CA LEU A 209 0.64 -1.52 14.22
C LEU A 209 1.09 -1.21 12.79
N LEU A 210 1.66 -2.19 12.08
CA LEU A 210 1.91 -2.09 10.64
C LEU A 210 0.58 -2.05 9.88
N VAL A 211 0.36 -0.97 9.14
CA VAL A 211 -0.87 -0.75 8.35
C VAL A 211 -0.62 -0.78 6.85
N GLU A 212 0.61 -0.56 6.40
CA GLU A 212 0.97 -0.57 4.98
C GLU A 212 2.44 -0.93 4.82
N GLU A 213 2.76 -1.82 3.87
CA GLU A 213 4.13 -2.09 3.45
C GLU A 213 4.22 -2.20 1.94
N GLY A 214 5.37 -1.80 1.39
CA GLY A 214 5.57 -1.76 -0.04
C GLY A 214 7.00 -1.43 -0.41
N TRP A 215 7.23 -1.26 -1.72
CA TRP A 215 8.52 -0.84 -2.25
C TRP A 215 8.31 0.26 -3.28
N TYR A 216 9.26 1.16 -3.35
CA TYR A 216 9.33 2.18 -4.37
C TYR A 216 10.52 1.94 -5.31
N TYR A 217 10.32 2.13 -6.60
CA TYR A 217 11.38 2.16 -7.59
C TYR A 217 11.33 3.50 -8.30
N MET A 218 12.37 4.34 -8.17
CA MET A 218 12.42 5.64 -8.86
C MET A 218 11.13 6.47 -8.69
N GLY A 219 10.60 6.50 -7.47
CA GLY A 219 9.39 7.24 -7.12
C GLY A 219 8.09 6.51 -7.41
N THR A 220 8.07 5.40 -8.15
CA THR A 220 6.82 4.66 -8.42
C THR A 220 6.66 3.45 -7.53
N LYS A 221 5.42 2.98 -7.31
CA LYS A 221 5.17 1.73 -6.60
C LYS A 221 5.83 0.56 -7.33
N HIS A 222 6.48 -0.32 -6.58
CA HIS A 222 7.18 -1.48 -7.10
C HIS A 222 6.97 -2.70 -6.20
N GLY A 223 7.09 -3.89 -6.78
CA GLY A 223 6.98 -5.15 -6.06
C GLY A 223 5.62 -5.32 -5.38
N ARG A 224 5.63 -5.95 -4.22
CA ARG A 224 4.43 -6.29 -3.46
C ARG A 224 4.03 -5.13 -2.55
N TRP A 225 2.78 -4.73 -2.63
CA TRP A 225 2.15 -3.74 -1.76
C TRP A 225 1.03 -4.40 -0.95
N GLU A 226 1.04 -4.21 0.35
CA GLU A 226 0.07 -4.81 1.26
C GLU A 226 -0.45 -3.78 2.24
N VAL A 227 -1.77 -3.83 2.46
CA VAL A 227 -2.48 -2.97 3.41
C VAL A 227 -3.14 -3.87 4.45
N TYR A 228 -3.05 -3.46 5.72
CA TYR A 228 -3.52 -4.24 6.85
C TYR A 228 -4.54 -3.46 7.68
N ASP A 229 -5.44 -4.18 8.33
CA ASP A 229 -6.37 -3.61 9.32
C ASP A 229 -5.73 -3.50 10.72
N LYS A 230 -6.53 -3.06 11.69
CA LYS A 230 -6.12 -2.92 13.10
C LYS A 230 -5.70 -4.22 13.78
N ASN A 231 -6.14 -5.35 13.24
CA ASN A 231 -5.91 -6.69 13.75
C ASN A 231 -4.83 -7.44 12.96
N TYR A 232 -4.13 -6.75 12.05
CA TYR A 232 -3.13 -7.31 11.14
C TYR A 232 -3.73 -8.30 10.12
N ASN A 233 -5.01 -8.17 9.79
CA ASN A 233 -5.61 -8.88 8.66
C ASN A 233 -5.24 -8.15 7.37
N LEU A 234 -4.87 -8.93 6.35
CA LEU A 234 -4.57 -8.40 5.01
C LEU A 234 -5.87 -7.90 4.36
N LEU A 235 -5.96 -6.59 4.12
CA LEU A 235 -7.09 -5.95 3.47
C LEU A 235 -6.92 -5.88 1.96
N ASN A 236 -5.72 -5.53 1.51
CA ASN A 236 -5.41 -5.43 0.10
C ASN A 236 -3.99 -5.94 -0.15
N LYS A 237 -3.81 -6.56 -1.32
CA LYS A 237 -2.54 -7.04 -1.81
C LYS A 237 -2.46 -6.80 -3.30
N GLU A 238 -1.47 -6.04 -3.70
CA GLU A 238 -1.25 -5.67 -5.09
C GLU A 238 0.21 -5.87 -5.45
N TYR A 239 0.44 -6.02 -6.74
CA TYR A 239 1.78 -6.15 -7.29
C TYR A 239 1.98 -5.12 -8.38
N TYR A 240 3.09 -4.41 -8.28
CA TYR A 240 3.46 -3.34 -9.19
C TYR A 240 4.81 -3.61 -9.84
N GLU A 241 4.93 -3.21 -11.10
CA GLU A 241 6.17 -3.16 -11.85
C GLU A 241 6.38 -1.72 -12.31
N LYS A 242 7.36 -1.03 -11.71
CA LYS A 242 7.72 0.38 -11.99
C LYS A 242 6.54 1.35 -12.08
N GLY A 243 5.51 1.15 -11.25
CA GLY A 243 4.34 2.02 -11.13
C GLY A 243 3.07 1.51 -11.79
N PHE A 244 3.17 0.54 -12.70
CA PHE A 244 2.01 -0.12 -13.31
C PHE A 244 1.69 -1.40 -12.56
N ALA A 245 0.44 -1.88 -12.65
CA ALA A 245 0.10 -3.20 -12.14
C ALA A 245 1.00 -4.25 -12.83
N ARG A 246 1.52 -5.22 -12.06
CA ARG A 246 2.46 -6.22 -12.59
C ARG A 246 1.91 -6.95 -13.80
N ASP A 247 0.62 -7.29 -13.76
CA ASP A 247 -0.02 -8.08 -14.80
C ASP A 247 -0.61 -7.19 -15.92
N ALA A 248 -0.39 -5.87 -15.86
CA ALA A 248 -0.85 -4.94 -16.89
C ALA A 248 -0.32 -5.32 -18.27
N SER A 249 -1.18 -5.20 -19.27
CA SER A 249 -0.77 -5.38 -20.66
C SER A 249 -0.25 -4.05 -21.19
N ILE A 250 1.03 -4.01 -21.53
CA ILE A 250 1.70 -2.82 -22.06
C ILE A 250 1.95 -3.03 -23.54
N THR A 251 1.41 -2.16 -24.38
CA THR A 251 1.71 -2.12 -25.82
C THR A 251 2.66 -0.97 -26.11
N TYR A 252 3.45 -1.10 -27.17
CA TYR A 252 4.51 -0.17 -27.53
C TYR A 252 4.36 0.29 -28.97
N TYR A 253 4.86 1.48 -29.27
CA TYR A 253 4.96 2.02 -30.63
C TYR A 253 6.16 1.43 -31.39
N ASP A 254 7.21 1.04 -30.68
CA ASP A 254 8.46 0.56 -31.24
C ASP A 254 8.72 -0.91 -30.90
N GLU A 255 9.45 -1.59 -31.79
CA GLU A 255 9.88 -2.98 -31.55
C GLU A 255 10.86 -3.08 -30.37
N SER A 256 11.58 -1.98 -30.05
CA SER A 256 12.53 -1.95 -28.95
C SER A 256 11.91 -1.76 -27.56
N GLN A 257 10.56 -1.66 -27.49
CA GLN A 257 9.78 -1.52 -26.26
C GLN A 257 10.20 -0.33 -25.37
N LYS A 258 10.60 0.79 -25.98
CA LYS A 258 10.97 2.01 -25.26
C LYS A 258 9.88 3.07 -25.28
N LYS A 259 8.97 2.99 -26.25
CA LYS A 259 7.86 3.92 -26.42
C LYS A 259 6.54 3.26 -26.07
N ILE A 260 6.09 3.42 -24.84
CA ILE A 260 4.79 2.88 -24.41
C ILE A 260 3.68 3.59 -25.19
N LYS A 261 2.76 2.80 -25.72
CA LYS A 261 1.54 3.23 -26.39
C LYS A 261 0.35 3.16 -25.46
N GLU A 262 0.14 2.03 -24.81
CA GLU A 262 -1.03 1.77 -23.98
C GLU A 262 -0.62 0.94 -22.78
N VAL A 263 -1.19 1.27 -21.63
CA VAL A 263 -1.13 0.47 -20.40
C VAL A 263 -2.56 0.09 -20.05
N LEU A 264 -2.91 -1.16 -20.32
CA LEU A 264 -4.19 -1.73 -19.94
C LEU A 264 -4.05 -2.38 -18.55
N PRO A 265 -4.75 -1.85 -17.53
CA PRO A 265 -4.61 -2.35 -16.16
C PRO A 265 -5.19 -3.76 -16.10
N ARG A 266 -4.42 -4.71 -15.59
CA ARG A 266 -4.90 -6.06 -15.33
C ARG A 266 -4.43 -6.48 -13.95
N ASN A 267 -5.36 -7.03 -13.18
CA ASN A 267 -5.11 -7.55 -11.86
C ASN A 267 -6.00 -8.79 -11.66
N TYR A 268 -5.41 -9.92 -11.29
CA TYR A 268 -6.14 -11.19 -11.08
C TYR A 268 -7.04 -11.57 -12.26
N ASP A 269 -6.51 -11.51 -13.49
CA ASP A 269 -7.20 -11.80 -14.76
C ASP A 269 -8.38 -10.88 -15.11
N LYS A 270 -8.59 -9.81 -14.34
CA LYS A 270 -9.61 -8.78 -14.62
C LYS A 270 -8.96 -7.49 -15.07
N VAL A 271 -9.61 -6.81 -16.02
CA VAL A 271 -9.17 -5.47 -16.48
C VAL A 271 -9.75 -4.41 -15.54
N THR A 272 -9.08 -4.24 -14.41
CA THR A 272 -9.48 -3.29 -13.36
C THR A 272 -8.28 -2.47 -12.92
N GLY A 273 -8.44 -1.15 -12.85
CA GLY A 273 -7.41 -0.21 -12.40
C GLY A 273 -7.26 1.00 -13.32
N GLU A 274 -6.09 1.62 -13.30
CA GLU A 274 -5.81 2.82 -14.09
C GLU A 274 -5.37 2.50 -15.51
N TYR A 275 -6.10 3.07 -16.45
CA TYR A 275 -5.79 3.01 -17.87
C TYR A 275 -4.99 4.24 -18.30
N PHE A 276 -3.98 4.01 -19.14
CA PHE A 276 -3.22 5.07 -19.78
C PHE A 276 -3.02 4.78 -21.26
N LEU A 277 -3.32 5.77 -22.09
CA LEU A 277 -2.92 5.83 -23.49
C LEU A 277 -1.95 6.99 -23.66
N PHE A 278 -0.86 6.76 -24.36
CA PHE A 278 0.17 7.75 -24.64
C PHE A 278 0.26 8.01 -26.14
N ASN A 279 0.65 9.22 -26.52
CA ASN A 279 1.03 9.55 -27.88
C ASN A 279 2.46 9.05 -28.15
N GLU A 280 2.87 8.99 -29.42
CA GLU A 280 4.22 8.57 -29.79
C GLU A 280 5.34 9.47 -29.22
N SER A 281 5.00 10.73 -28.89
CA SER A 281 5.89 11.67 -28.19
C SER A 281 6.10 11.34 -26.70
N GLY A 282 5.38 10.36 -26.15
CA GLY A 282 5.36 10.01 -24.72
C GLY A 282 4.46 10.90 -23.86
N THR A 283 3.74 11.86 -24.48
CA THR A 283 2.71 12.65 -23.80
C THR A 283 1.45 11.81 -23.58
N LEU A 284 0.72 12.11 -22.52
CA LEU A 284 -0.52 11.40 -22.22
C LEU A 284 -1.60 11.78 -23.27
N ALA A 285 -2.31 10.78 -23.79
CA ALA A 285 -3.40 10.93 -24.74
C ALA A 285 -4.76 10.71 -24.08
N GLU A 286 -4.87 9.69 -23.23
CA GLU A 286 -6.09 9.35 -22.50
C GLU A 286 -5.74 8.73 -21.15
N GLN A 287 -6.53 9.01 -20.11
CA GLN A 287 -6.45 8.30 -18.85
C GLN A 287 -7.85 8.13 -18.24
N GLY A 288 -8.02 7.08 -17.44
CA GLY A 288 -9.23 6.86 -16.68
C GLY A 288 -9.17 5.59 -15.84
N MET A 289 -10.30 5.22 -15.24
CA MET A 289 -10.44 3.99 -14.47
C MET A 289 -11.20 2.95 -15.28
N MET A 290 -10.72 1.72 -15.24
CA MET A 290 -11.40 0.54 -15.74
C MET A 290 -11.88 -0.31 -14.57
N ASP A 291 -13.05 -0.92 -14.71
CA ASP A 291 -13.56 -1.92 -13.81
C ASP A 291 -14.17 -3.06 -14.62
N ASP A 292 -13.59 -4.26 -14.52
CA ASP A 292 -13.97 -5.45 -15.27
C ASP A 292 -14.15 -5.21 -16.78
N SER A 293 -13.17 -4.52 -17.39
CA SER A 293 -13.17 -4.13 -18.81
C SER A 293 -14.15 -3.01 -19.20
N VAL A 294 -14.82 -2.37 -18.23
CA VAL A 294 -15.73 -1.24 -18.46
C VAL A 294 -15.07 0.07 -18.03
N LYS A 295 -15.21 1.13 -18.83
CA LYS A 295 -14.78 2.50 -18.44
C LYS A 295 -15.67 3.00 -17.31
N VAL A 296 -15.08 3.37 -16.18
CA VAL A 296 -15.80 3.90 -15.01
C VAL A 296 -15.21 5.23 -14.56
N GLY A 297 -16.01 6.02 -13.84
CA GLY A 297 -15.59 7.29 -13.29
C GLY A 297 -15.26 8.34 -14.37
N GLN A 298 -14.29 9.21 -14.06
CA GLN A 298 -13.90 10.31 -14.96
C GLN A 298 -12.77 9.87 -15.89
N TRP A 299 -12.98 10.13 -17.17
CA TRP A 299 -12.00 9.91 -18.23
C TRP A 299 -11.57 11.24 -18.80
N VAL A 300 -10.27 11.37 -19.03
CA VAL A 300 -9.67 12.61 -19.52
C VAL A 300 -8.87 12.29 -20.78
N GLU A 301 -9.24 12.93 -21.88
CA GLU A 301 -8.49 12.95 -23.12
C GLU A 301 -7.65 14.23 -23.18
N TYR A 302 -6.49 14.13 -23.82
CA TYR A 302 -5.51 15.19 -23.96
C TYR A 302 -5.15 15.42 -25.43
N TYR A 303 -4.69 16.64 -25.73
CA TYR A 303 -4.19 16.96 -27.07
C TYR A 303 -2.78 16.38 -27.30
N PRO A 304 -2.47 15.87 -28.51
CA PRO A 304 -1.13 15.34 -28.81
C PRO A 304 0.01 16.35 -28.71
N THR A 305 -0.31 17.64 -28.81
CA THR A 305 0.64 18.76 -28.78
C THR A 305 1.15 19.10 -27.38
N GLY A 306 0.66 18.44 -26.31
CA GLY A 306 1.17 18.63 -24.96
C GLY A 306 0.30 18.00 -23.87
N ASN A 307 0.37 18.55 -22.66
CA ASN A 307 -0.37 18.03 -21.50
C ASN A 307 -1.73 18.72 -21.28
N ARG A 308 -2.29 19.37 -22.31
CA ARG A 308 -3.56 20.08 -22.21
C ARG A 308 -4.72 19.12 -22.38
N ARG A 309 -5.68 19.20 -21.47
CA ARG A 309 -6.93 18.43 -21.56
C ARG A 309 -7.70 18.89 -22.78
N LYS A 310 -8.27 17.93 -23.50
CA LYS A 310 -9.15 18.13 -24.65
C LYS A 310 -10.61 17.92 -24.23
N LYS A 311 -10.87 16.83 -23.51
CA LYS A 311 -12.22 16.39 -23.16
C LYS A 311 -12.22 15.64 -21.83
N GLU A 312 -13.24 15.90 -21.02
CA GLU A 312 -13.52 15.16 -19.78
C GLU A 312 -14.88 14.49 -19.92
N VAL A 313 -14.96 13.17 -19.73
CA VAL A 313 -16.20 12.39 -19.83
C VAL A 313 -16.46 11.68 -18.50
N GLN A 314 -17.70 11.75 -18.02
CA GLN A 314 -18.15 10.96 -16.87
C GLN A 314 -18.78 9.66 -17.38
N TYR A 315 -18.32 8.54 -16.83
CA TYR A 315 -18.92 7.22 -16.96
C TYR A 315 -19.59 6.80 -15.63
N GLY A 316 -20.26 5.63 -15.66
CA GLY A 316 -20.87 5.03 -14.48
C GLY A 316 -19.87 4.82 -13.35
N LYS A 317 -20.40 4.64 -12.13
CA LYS A 317 -19.54 4.52 -10.94
C LYS A 317 -18.70 3.23 -10.95
N ASP A 318 -19.30 2.14 -11.41
CA ASP A 318 -18.73 0.80 -11.46
C ASP A 318 -19.26 0.05 -12.70
N CYS A 319 -18.79 -1.18 -12.90
CA CYS A 319 -19.18 -1.99 -14.06
C CYS A 319 -20.66 -2.43 -14.06
N PHE A 320 -21.39 -2.28 -12.94
CA PHE A 320 -22.79 -2.70 -12.82
C PHE A 320 -23.78 -1.55 -13.09
N ASP A 321 -23.29 -0.31 -13.14
CA ASP A 321 -24.07 0.91 -13.37
C ASP A 321 -24.48 1.08 -14.84
N THR A 322 -25.24 0.11 -15.36
CA THR A 322 -25.67 0.04 -16.76
C THR A 322 -26.73 1.08 -17.14
N ALA A 323 -27.42 1.66 -16.16
CA ALA A 323 -28.42 2.71 -16.38
C ALA A 323 -27.78 4.11 -16.52
N PHE A 324 -26.50 4.26 -16.22
CA PHE A 324 -25.82 5.54 -16.31
C PHE A 324 -25.46 5.89 -17.75
N GLU A 325 -26.06 6.95 -18.26
CA GLU A 325 -25.69 7.53 -19.55
C GLU A 325 -24.45 8.41 -19.40
N SER A 326 -23.35 7.97 -20.01
CA SER A 326 -22.11 8.75 -20.04
C SER A 326 -22.32 10.10 -20.71
N TYR A 327 -21.65 11.12 -20.18
CA TYR A 327 -21.77 12.47 -20.72
C TYR A 327 -20.46 13.23 -20.61
N THR A 328 -20.21 14.12 -21.57
CA THR A 328 -19.08 15.03 -21.53
C THR A 328 -19.28 16.05 -20.42
N ILE A 329 -18.34 16.11 -19.49
CA ILE A 329 -18.31 17.09 -18.40
C ILE A 329 -17.88 18.44 -18.97
N ARG A 330 -16.73 18.45 -19.65
CA ARG A 330 -16.07 19.65 -20.18
C ARG A 330 -15.33 19.35 -21.47
N GLU A 331 -15.24 20.34 -22.33
CA GLU A 331 -14.33 20.36 -23.48
C GLU A 331 -13.51 21.65 -23.47
N TYR A 332 -12.29 21.56 -23.97
CA TYR A 332 -11.34 22.66 -24.03
C TYR A 332 -10.77 22.77 -25.44
N ASP A 333 -10.41 23.99 -25.83
CA ASP A 333 -9.63 24.22 -27.04
C ASP A 333 -8.14 23.85 -26.84
N GLU A 334 -7.36 23.87 -27.93
CA GLU A 334 -5.91 23.60 -27.88
C GLU A 334 -5.13 24.62 -27.02
N ARG A 335 -5.71 25.80 -26.74
CA ARG A 335 -5.13 26.83 -25.88
C ARG A 335 -5.45 26.60 -24.40
N GLY A 336 -6.32 25.63 -24.08
CA GLY A 336 -6.78 25.30 -22.74
C GLY A 336 -7.99 26.12 -22.27
N LYS A 337 -8.61 26.90 -23.15
CA LYS A 337 -9.86 27.61 -22.85
C LYS A 337 -11.01 26.62 -22.91
N MET A 338 -11.81 26.60 -21.86
CA MET A 338 -13.04 25.80 -21.82
C MET A 338 -14.03 26.32 -22.87
N ILE A 339 -14.48 25.43 -23.75
CA ILE A 339 -15.46 25.73 -24.81
C ILE A 339 -16.83 25.13 -24.51
N PHE A 340 -16.87 24.12 -23.64
CA PHE A 340 -18.10 23.47 -23.21
C PHE A 340 -18.02 23.06 -21.74
N GLU A 341 -19.12 23.23 -21.02
CA GLU A 341 -19.35 22.62 -19.71
C GLU A 341 -20.80 22.13 -19.65
N SER A 342 -20.98 20.88 -19.24
CA SER A 342 -22.30 20.27 -19.15
C SER A 342 -23.16 20.95 -18.09
N PRO A 343 -24.45 21.23 -18.39
CA PRO A 343 -25.40 21.73 -17.40
C PRO A 343 -25.56 20.82 -16.17
N LYS A 344 -25.24 19.52 -16.29
CA LYS A 344 -25.27 18.56 -15.18
C LYS A 344 -24.24 18.90 -14.09
N VAL A 345 -23.16 19.60 -14.43
CA VAL A 345 -22.10 19.98 -13.48
C VAL A 345 -22.56 21.07 -12.51
N LYS A 346 -23.38 22.02 -12.98
CA LYS A 346 -23.81 23.19 -12.21
C LYS A 346 -24.95 22.91 -11.21
N LYS A 347 -25.50 21.69 -11.20
CA LYS A 347 -26.64 21.31 -10.35
C LYS A 347 -26.23 20.74 -8.99
N ASN A 348 -24.93 20.63 -8.73
CA ASN A 348 -24.33 20.27 -7.44
C ASN A 348 -23.49 21.45 -6.92
#